data_AF-A0A9X2K9H3-F1
#
_entry.id   AF-A0A9X2K9H3-F1
#
_cell.length_a   1.000
_cell.length_b   1.000
_cell.length_c   1.000
_cell.angle_alpha   90.00
_cell.angle_beta   90.00
_cell.angle_gamma   90.00
#
_symmetry.space_group_name_H-M   'P 1'
#
loop_
_entity.id
_entity.type
_entity.pdbx_description
1 polymer ?
#
loop_
_entity_poly.entity_id
_entity_poly.type
_entity_poly.pdbx_seq_one_letter_code
_entity_poly.pdbx_strand_id
1 'polypeptide(L)'
;MTMARQPDDHDAVTQQFLTDLDRILDVEAGLREVMLNAQHATFARALDHVLDVEAGLREILPTSSAAQRPPRLDHAATDILQLVSAHSRLLLRKHPNVVAKWRQLRRTKGLVYSLERELGGAVTSTNHLFSLVNSAEEAEWDRVASWLFSLKESLEKIIIRFQDLIEELGDAAATESASVIDMLKGLLQTVRALYDDSQKAWHAHQESHVDHIHAQQLLKQRHRITAGLETARGCAIRQSLAAIDARVQAINEAIRTVLGRFDLPAFTATSVEDFLDDFTTSDLRDLDLADVDLAGVRWSLPGTLWPSLIDIEDMKARSFELEEEPGTYVVHRGRATVRDFVELG
;
A
#
# COMPACT_ATOMS: atom_id res chain seq x y z
N MET A 1 56.68 -27.55 37.92
CA MET A 1 55.62 -26.84 38.67
C MET A 1 54.74 -26.20 37.62
N THR A 2 53.78 -26.98 37.13
CA THR A 2 53.04 -26.71 35.89
C THR A 2 51.61 -26.43 36.31
N MET A 3 51.18 -25.17 36.23
CA MET A 3 49.83 -24.76 36.59
C MET A 3 48.85 -25.29 35.54
N ALA A 4 48.01 -26.23 35.97
CA ALA A 4 46.87 -26.70 35.21
C ALA A 4 45.89 -25.53 35.03
N ARG A 5 45.73 -25.10 33.79
CA ARG A 5 44.82 -24.04 33.37
C ARG A 5 43.40 -24.58 33.48
N GLN A 6 42.66 -24.08 34.45
CA GLN A 6 41.28 -24.41 34.76
C GLN A 6 40.38 -24.06 33.55
N PRO A 7 39.89 -25.04 32.78
CA PRO A 7 38.76 -24.82 31.88
C PRO A 7 37.47 -24.87 32.73
N ASP A 8 36.37 -24.33 32.21
CA ASP A 8 34.96 -24.68 32.52
C ASP A 8 34.03 -23.49 32.79
N ASP A 9 34.53 -22.26 32.92
CA ASP A 9 33.65 -21.11 33.22
C ASP A 9 32.93 -20.54 31.97
N HIS A 10 33.54 -20.68 30.78
CA HIS A 10 32.93 -20.21 29.53
C HIS A 10 31.77 -21.08 29.03
N ASP A 11 31.80 -22.39 29.31
CA ASP A 11 30.75 -23.31 28.87
C ASP A 11 29.49 -23.15 29.72
N ALA A 12 29.65 -22.85 31.01
CA ALA A 12 28.53 -22.55 31.91
C ALA A 12 27.78 -21.27 31.51
N VAL A 13 28.52 -20.20 31.17
CA VAL A 13 27.91 -18.94 30.71
C VAL A 13 27.19 -19.12 29.37
N THR A 14 27.75 -19.91 28.47
CA THR A 14 27.14 -20.19 27.16
C THR A 14 25.87 -21.03 27.31
N GLN A 15 25.89 -22.05 28.16
CA GLN A 15 24.71 -22.87 28.48
C GLN A 15 23.59 -22.03 29.13
N GLN A 16 23.94 -21.15 30.07
CA GLN A 16 22.96 -20.28 30.72
C GLN A 16 22.32 -19.30 29.73
N PHE A 17 23.13 -18.68 28.86
CA PHE A 17 22.61 -17.78 27.83
C PHE A 17 21.67 -18.48 26.85
N LEU A 18 22.01 -19.69 26.38
CA LEU A 18 21.14 -20.47 25.50
C LEU A 18 19.82 -20.86 26.19
N THR A 19 19.87 -21.20 27.48
CA THR A 19 18.68 -21.50 28.28
C THR A 19 17.78 -20.27 28.44
N ASP A 20 18.36 -19.10 28.70
CA ASP A 20 17.61 -17.85 28.82
C ASP A 20 17.02 -17.40 27.48
N LEU A 21 17.74 -17.65 26.37
CA LEU A 21 17.27 -17.35 25.03
C LEU A 21 16.06 -18.22 24.65
N ASP A 22 16.10 -19.52 24.96
CA ASP A 22 15.00 -20.46 24.72
C ASP A 22 13.75 -20.10 25.56
N ARG A 23 13.96 -19.53 26.76
CA ARG A 23 12.86 -19.05 27.61
C ARG A 23 12.22 -17.75 27.10
N ILE A 24 13.00 -16.87 26.48
CA ILE A 24 12.53 -15.56 26.00
C ILE A 24 11.93 -15.69 24.59
N LEU A 25 12.53 -16.52 23.75
CA LEU A 25 12.08 -16.77 22.39
C LEU A 25 11.31 -18.10 22.37
N ASP A 26 10.01 -18.03 22.62
CA ASP A 26 9.11 -19.15 22.34
C ASP A 26 9.01 -19.32 20.81
N VAL A 27 10.01 -20.01 20.24
CA VAL A 27 10.11 -20.27 18.80
C VAL A 27 8.90 -21.06 18.31
N GLU A 28 8.30 -21.89 19.16
CA GLU A 28 7.09 -22.64 18.82
C GLU A 28 5.84 -21.74 18.75
N ALA A 29 5.72 -20.74 19.62
CA ALA A 29 4.67 -19.73 19.52
C ALA A 29 4.87 -18.85 18.28
N GLY A 30 6.11 -18.41 18.02
CA GLY A 30 6.44 -17.63 16.81
C GLY A 30 6.17 -18.41 15.53
N LEU A 31 6.54 -19.70 15.48
CA LEU A 31 6.25 -20.56 14.33
C LEU A 31 4.74 -20.81 14.17
N ARG A 32 4.00 -21.01 15.28
CA ARG A 32 2.54 -21.12 15.25
C ARG A 32 1.89 -19.86 14.70
N GLU A 33 2.36 -18.68 15.07
CA GLU A 33 1.83 -17.40 14.57
C GLU A 33 2.08 -17.23 13.05
N VAL A 34 3.28 -17.57 12.58
CA VAL A 34 3.62 -17.56 11.15
C VAL A 34 2.78 -18.58 10.38
N MET A 35 2.59 -19.78 10.92
CA MET A 35 1.73 -20.81 10.31
C MET A 35 0.25 -20.39 10.30
N LEU A 36 -0.23 -19.71 11.34
CA LEU A 36 -1.60 -19.21 11.41
C LEU A 36 -1.85 -18.12 10.36
N ASN A 37 -0.88 -17.24 10.12
CA ASN A 37 -0.93 -16.28 9.01
C ASN A 37 -0.95 -16.96 7.63
N ALA A 38 -0.11 -17.99 7.42
CA ALA A 38 -0.09 -18.74 6.16
C ALA A 38 -1.41 -19.51 5.91
N GLN A 39 -1.98 -20.09 6.97
CA GLN A 39 -3.28 -20.75 6.92
C GLN A 39 -4.41 -19.74 6.66
N HIS A 40 -4.38 -18.57 7.30
CA HIS A 40 -5.37 -17.51 7.07
C HIS A 40 -5.32 -16.99 5.63
N ALA A 41 -4.13 -16.77 5.06
CA ALA A 41 -3.99 -16.38 3.65
C ALA A 41 -4.47 -17.48 2.68
N THR A 42 -4.33 -18.75 3.05
CA THR A 42 -4.84 -19.87 2.27
C THR A 42 -6.37 -19.97 2.37
N PHE A 43 -6.92 -19.78 3.58
CA PHE A 43 -8.35 -19.78 3.82
C PHE A 43 -9.05 -18.57 3.17
N ALA A 44 -8.44 -17.39 3.20
CA ALA A 44 -8.94 -16.21 2.50
C ALA A 44 -9.00 -16.45 0.98
N ARG A 45 -7.95 -17.04 0.38
CA ARG A 45 -7.96 -17.43 -1.04
C ARG A 45 -8.97 -18.53 -1.35
N ALA A 46 -9.17 -19.49 -0.44
CA ALA A 46 -10.19 -20.53 -0.60
C ALA A 46 -11.61 -19.96 -0.50
N LEU A 47 -11.84 -19.01 0.42
CA LEU A 47 -13.09 -18.27 0.53
C LEU A 47 -13.35 -17.41 -0.70
N ASP A 48 -12.33 -16.75 -1.25
CA ASP A 48 -12.43 -16.00 -2.50
C ASP A 48 -12.83 -16.91 -3.68
N HIS A 49 -12.44 -18.18 -3.64
CA HIS A 49 -12.80 -19.16 -4.66
C HIS A 49 -14.19 -19.80 -4.46
N VAL A 50 -14.62 -19.99 -3.21
CA VAL A 50 -15.92 -20.60 -2.86
C VAL A 50 -17.04 -19.56 -2.84
N LEU A 51 -16.76 -18.38 -2.31
CA LEU A 51 -17.64 -17.23 -2.36
C LEU A 51 -17.28 -16.44 -3.61
N ASP A 52 -17.91 -16.79 -4.73
CA ASP A 52 -17.96 -15.90 -5.89
C ASP A 52 -18.84 -14.71 -5.52
N VAL A 53 -18.23 -13.74 -4.80
CA VAL A 53 -18.89 -12.52 -4.31
C VAL A 53 -19.51 -11.77 -5.47
N GLU A 54 -18.90 -11.83 -6.67
CA GLU A 54 -19.46 -11.26 -7.88
C GLU A 54 -20.69 -12.03 -8.39
N ALA A 55 -20.70 -13.37 -8.36
CA ALA A 55 -21.90 -14.14 -8.70
C ALA A 55 -23.04 -13.87 -7.71
N GLY A 56 -22.74 -13.80 -6.42
CA GLY A 56 -23.73 -13.44 -5.40
C GLY A 56 -24.28 -12.02 -5.59
N LEU A 57 -23.43 -11.05 -5.94
CA LEU A 57 -23.86 -9.70 -6.29
C LEU A 57 -24.65 -9.64 -7.62
N ARG A 58 -24.27 -10.44 -8.62
CA ARG A 58 -25.02 -10.59 -9.89
C ARG A 58 -26.41 -11.19 -9.68
N GLU A 59 -26.60 -12.00 -8.65
CA GLU A 59 -27.88 -12.61 -8.31
C GLU A 59 -28.81 -11.65 -7.54
N ILE A 60 -28.23 -10.74 -6.73
CA ILE A 60 -28.98 -9.74 -5.96
C ILE A 60 -29.30 -8.49 -6.80
N LEU A 61 -28.40 -8.09 -7.69
CA LEU A 61 -28.65 -6.96 -8.59
C LEU A 61 -29.55 -7.43 -9.74
N PRO A 62 -30.64 -6.70 -10.07
CA PRO A 62 -31.48 -7.05 -11.20
C PRO A 62 -30.62 -7.21 -12.44
N THR A 63 -30.72 -8.38 -13.08
CA THR A 63 -29.92 -8.82 -14.23
C THR A 63 -30.16 -7.86 -15.40
N SER A 64 -29.40 -6.77 -15.42
CA SER A 64 -29.25 -5.92 -16.58
C SER A 64 -28.50 -6.76 -17.61
N SER A 65 -29.25 -7.21 -18.60
CA SER A 65 -28.83 -8.01 -19.75
C SER A 65 -27.45 -7.59 -20.29
N ALA A 66 -26.61 -8.61 -20.54
CA ALA A 66 -25.24 -8.55 -21.06
C ALA A 66 -24.17 -8.06 -20.06
N ALA A 67 -23.60 -9.03 -19.33
CA ALA A 67 -22.29 -8.88 -18.69
C ALA A 67 -21.23 -8.52 -19.75
N GLN A 68 -20.99 -7.23 -19.85
CA GLN A 68 -19.79 -6.67 -20.44
C GLN A 68 -18.62 -7.24 -19.63
N ARG A 69 -17.79 -8.04 -20.31
CA ARG A 69 -16.37 -8.24 -19.97
C ARG A 69 -15.84 -6.90 -19.42
N PRO A 70 -15.11 -6.86 -18.29
CA PRO A 70 -14.57 -5.61 -17.76
C PRO A 70 -13.98 -4.83 -18.93
N PRO A 71 -14.38 -3.56 -19.12
CA PRO A 71 -14.19 -2.84 -20.37
C PRO A 71 -12.72 -3.00 -20.78
N ARG A 72 -12.51 -3.73 -21.88
CA ARG A 72 -11.22 -3.78 -22.58
C ARG A 72 -10.70 -2.36 -22.62
N LEU A 73 -9.47 -2.14 -22.13
CA LEU A 73 -8.68 -0.91 -22.21
C LEU A 73 -9.48 0.23 -22.80
N ASP A 74 -9.95 1.13 -21.92
CA ASP A 74 -10.71 2.33 -22.24
C ASP A 74 -10.34 2.79 -23.66
N HIS A 75 -11.23 2.62 -24.66
CA HIS A 75 -10.83 2.66 -26.08
C HIS A 75 -10.12 3.98 -26.43
N ALA A 76 -10.44 5.03 -25.67
CA ALA A 76 -9.75 6.30 -25.66
C ALA A 76 -8.23 6.18 -25.46
N ALA A 77 -7.75 5.33 -24.54
CA ALA A 77 -6.31 5.11 -24.32
C ALA A 77 -5.63 4.49 -25.55
N THR A 78 -6.28 3.51 -26.19
CA THR A 78 -5.76 2.87 -27.41
C THR A 78 -5.67 3.86 -28.57
N ASP A 79 -6.68 4.72 -28.71
CA ASP A 79 -6.68 5.77 -29.74
C ASP A 79 -5.54 6.77 -29.52
N ILE A 80 -5.26 7.17 -28.28
CA ILE A 80 -4.18 8.10 -27.95
C ILE A 80 -2.80 7.49 -28.24
N LEU A 81 -2.62 6.20 -27.95
CA LEU A 81 -1.37 5.48 -28.28
C LEU A 81 -1.06 5.49 -29.78
N GLN A 82 -2.09 5.52 -30.64
CA GLN A 82 -1.93 5.62 -32.09
C GLN A 82 -1.65 7.06 -32.56
N LEU A 83 -2.13 8.07 -31.83
CA LEU A 83 -1.93 9.48 -32.16
C LEU A 83 -0.50 9.98 -31.91
N VAL A 84 0.25 9.33 -31.01
CA VAL A 84 1.62 9.72 -30.64
C VAL A 84 2.55 8.54 -30.81
N SER A 85 3.56 8.69 -31.68
CA SER A 85 4.54 7.63 -31.94
C SER A 85 5.29 7.19 -30.69
N ALA A 86 5.73 5.92 -30.66
CA ALA A 86 6.53 5.38 -29.58
C ALA A 86 7.80 6.20 -29.31
N HIS A 87 8.44 6.73 -30.37
CA HIS A 87 9.57 7.64 -30.27
C HIS A 87 9.25 8.88 -29.42
N SER A 88 8.14 9.57 -29.72
CA SER A 88 7.72 10.75 -28.96
C SER A 88 7.35 10.41 -27.51
N ARG A 89 6.73 9.25 -27.26
CA ARG A 89 6.42 8.79 -25.89
C ARG A 89 7.70 8.51 -25.09
N LEU A 90 8.73 7.93 -25.72
CA LEU A 90 10.05 7.76 -25.09
C LEU A 90 10.77 9.09 -24.84
N LEU A 91 10.65 10.06 -25.75
CA LEU A 91 11.16 11.42 -25.50
C LEU A 91 10.48 12.06 -24.28
N LEU A 92 9.17 11.89 -24.13
CA LEU A 92 8.44 12.37 -22.95
C LEU A 92 8.94 11.73 -21.66
N ARG A 93 9.27 10.43 -21.67
CA ARG A 93 9.88 9.74 -20.52
C ARG A 93 11.27 10.25 -20.16
N LYS A 94 11.99 10.89 -21.09
CA LYS A 94 13.28 11.56 -20.84
C LYS A 94 13.10 13.03 -20.45
N HIS A 95 11.96 13.64 -20.76
CA HIS A 95 11.77 15.07 -20.55
C HIS A 95 11.63 15.42 -19.06
N PRO A 96 12.49 16.30 -18.50
CA PRO A 96 12.61 16.49 -17.05
C PRO A 96 11.31 16.96 -16.39
N ASN A 97 10.53 17.82 -17.07
CA ASN A 97 9.25 18.29 -16.53
C ASN A 97 8.21 17.15 -16.44
N VAL A 98 8.10 16.33 -17.49
CA VAL A 98 7.14 15.21 -17.54
C VAL A 98 7.54 14.17 -16.50
N VAL A 99 8.83 13.83 -16.42
CA VAL A 99 9.38 12.92 -15.42
C VAL A 99 9.13 13.41 -13.99
N ALA A 100 9.35 14.69 -13.71
CA ALA A 100 9.11 15.25 -12.38
C ALA A 100 7.63 15.13 -11.98
N LYS A 101 6.71 15.52 -12.88
CA LYS A 101 5.26 15.41 -12.63
C LYS A 101 4.80 13.96 -12.54
N TRP A 102 5.38 13.08 -13.34
CA TRP A 102 5.12 11.65 -13.32
C TRP A 102 5.51 11.01 -11.99
N ARG A 103 6.70 11.32 -11.48
CA ARG A 103 7.16 10.87 -10.17
C ARG A 103 6.25 11.37 -9.06
N GLN A 104 5.79 12.62 -9.13
CA GLN A 104 4.81 13.17 -8.19
C GLN A 104 3.49 12.38 -8.23
N LEU A 105 2.93 12.09 -9.42
CA LEU A 105 1.71 11.28 -9.51
C LEU A 105 1.91 9.87 -8.91
N ARG A 106 3.01 9.18 -9.25
CA ARG A 106 3.30 7.85 -8.69
C ARG A 106 3.46 7.88 -7.17
N ARG A 107 4.15 8.89 -6.63
CA ARG A 107 4.32 9.08 -5.18
C ARG A 107 2.98 9.33 -4.50
N THR A 108 2.17 10.25 -5.05
CA THR A 108 0.81 10.53 -4.57
C THR A 108 -0.04 9.26 -4.58
N LYS A 109 -0.11 8.49 -5.68
CA LYS A 109 -0.84 7.21 -5.72
C LYS A 109 -0.35 6.23 -4.65
N GLY A 110 0.97 6.12 -4.46
CA GLY A 110 1.56 5.27 -3.41
C GLY A 110 1.14 5.67 -1.99
N LEU A 111 1.11 6.98 -1.69
CA LEU A 111 0.62 7.49 -0.41
C LEU A 111 -0.86 7.19 -0.22
N VAL A 112 -1.68 7.39 -1.26
CA VAL A 112 -3.13 7.11 -1.23
C VAL A 112 -3.40 5.63 -0.94
N TYR A 113 -2.72 4.72 -1.64
CA TYR A 113 -2.87 3.28 -1.39
C TYR A 113 -2.45 2.88 0.02
N SER A 114 -1.32 3.41 0.52
CA SER A 114 -0.88 3.13 1.90
C SER A 114 -1.89 3.63 2.92
N LEU A 115 -2.41 4.85 2.69
CA LEU A 115 -3.37 5.49 3.58
C LEU A 115 -4.70 4.75 3.62
N GLU A 116 -5.24 4.37 2.46
CA GLU A 116 -6.47 3.59 2.39
C GLU A 116 -6.32 2.25 3.12
N ARG A 117 -5.18 1.55 2.90
CA ARG A 117 -4.88 0.29 3.57
C ARG A 117 -4.80 0.46 5.09
N GLU A 118 -4.11 1.49 5.57
CA GLU A 118 -3.96 1.74 7.01
C GLU A 118 -5.29 2.12 7.67
N LEU A 119 -6.09 3.00 7.04
CA LEU A 119 -7.43 3.35 7.52
C LEU A 119 -8.38 2.16 7.50
N GLY A 120 -8.36 1.36 6.43
CA GLY A 120 -9.12 0.12 6.34
C GLY A 120 -8.72 -0.87 7.43
N GLY A 121 -7.42 -1.02 7.69
CA GLY A 121 -6.88 -1.82 8.78
C GLY A 121 -7.34 -1.33 10.16
N ALA A 122 -7.32 -0.02 10.39
CA ALA A 122 -7.80 0.59 11.64
C ALA A 122 -9.30 0.36 11.85
N VAL A 123 -10.13 0.55 10.82
CA VAL A 123 -11.58 0.27 10.89
C VAL A 123 -11.84 -1.21 11.20
N THR A 124 -11.22 -2.13 10.46
CA THR A 124 -11.35 -3.57 10.72
C THR A 124 -10.91 -3.93 12.14
N SER A 125 -9.82 -3.33 12.61
CA SER A 125 -9.35 -3.51 13.99
C SER A 125 -10.39 -3.06 15.01
N THR A 126 -11.07 -1.92 14.81
CA THR A 126 -12.15 -1.46 15.72
C THR A 126 -13.38 -2.37 15.74
N ASN A 127 -13.63 -3.08 14.64
CA ASN A 127 -14.69 -4.09 14.59
C ASN A 127 -14.29 -5.37 15.32
N HIS A 128 -13.01 -5.75 15.26
CA HIS A 128 -12.51 -6.89 16.02
C HIS A 128 -12.57 -6.67 17.54
N LEU A 129 -12.22 -5.46 18.03
CA LEU A 129 -12.37 -5.13 19.46
C LEU A 129 -13.81 -5.32 19.96
N PHE A 130 -14.82 -5.07 19.15
CA PHE A 130 -16.21 -5.33 19.56
C PHE A 130 -16.46 -6.79 19.87
N SER A 131 -15.93 -7.69 19.04
CA SER A 131 -16.03 -9.12 19.31
C SER A 131 -15.38 -9.47 20.64
N LEU A 132 -14.18 -8.92 20.89
CA LEU A 132 -13.41 -9.15 22.12
C LEU A 132 -14.12 -8.58 23.36
N VAL A 133 -14.59 -7.33 23.33
CA VAL A 133 -15.26 -6.69 24.48
C VAL A 133 -16.58 -7.38 24.82
N ASN A 134 -17.28 -7.95 23.83
CA ASN A 134 -18.50 -8.71 24.09
C ASN A 134 -18.25 -10.15 24.55
N SER A 135 -17.08 -10.73 24.24
CA SER A 135 -16.67 -12.06 24.71
C SER A 135 -15.87 -12.04 26.00
N ALA A 136 -15.44 -10.86 26.45
CA ALA A 136 -14.45 -10.71 27.51
C ALA A 136 -14.91 -11.28 28.86
N GLU A 137 -14.38 -12.46 29.19
CA GLU A 137 -14.13 -12.91 30.57
C GLU A 137 -12.87 -12.21 31.13
N GLU A 138 -12.58 -12.33 32.43
CA GLU A 138 -11.46 -11.62 33.11
C GLU A 138 -10.09 -11.77 32.40
N ALA A 139 -9.84 -12.88 31.68
CA ALA A 139 -8.60 -13.15 30.96
C ALA A 139 -8.43 -12.37 29.62
N GLU A 140 -9.43 -11.62 29.17
CA GLU A 140 -9.37 -10.93 27.86
C GLU A 140 -8.98 -9.44 27.94
N TRP A 141 -8.83 -8.86 29.14
CA TRP A 141 -8.47 -7.45 29.31
C TRP A 141 -7.07 -7.10 28.79
N ASP A 142 -6.11 -8.02 28.90
CA ASP A 142 -4.77 -7.85 28.31
C ASP A 142 -4.83 -7.72 26.78
N ARG A 143 -5.76 -8.45 26.14
CA ARG A 143 -6.00 -8.35 24.69
C ARG A 143 -6.61 -7.00 24.33
N VAL A 144 -7.55 -6.50 25.14
CA VAL A 144 -8.15 -5.16 24.95
C VAL A 144 -7.08 -4.07 25.07
N ALA A 145 -6.19 -4.14 26.06
CA ALA A 145 -5.10 -3.17 26.23
C ALA A 145 -4.08 -3.22 25.09
N SER A 146 -3.64 -4.43 24.70
CA SER A 146 -2.74 -4.64 23.55
C SER A 146 -3.34 -4.09 22.26
N TRP A 147 -4.64 -4.30 22.06
CA TRP A 147 -5.36 -3.75 20.91
C TRP A 147 -5.39 -2.22 20.92
N LEU A 148 -5.73 -1.59 22.06
CA LEU A 148 -5.80 -0.13 22.18
C LEU A 148 -4.43 0.51 21.86
N PHE A 149 -3.35 -0.14 22.28
CA PHE A 149 -1.99 0.24 21.95
C PHE A 149 -1.73 0.17 20.43
N SER A 150 -2.07 -0.95 19.78
CA SER A 150 -1.91 -1.12 18.33
C SER A 150 -2.73 -0.10 17.51
N LEU A 151 -3.96 0.20 17.94
CA LEU A 151 -4.78 1.23 17.30
C LEU A 151 -4.15 2.62 17.44
N LYS A 152 -3.60 2.96 18.61
CA LYS A 152 -2.88 4.22 18.83
C LYS A 152 -1.70 4.35 17.86
N GLU A 153 -0.85 3.34 17.76
CA GLU A 153 0.29 3.37 16.83
C GLU A 153 -0.15 3.50 15.37
N SER A 154 -1.23 2.82 15.00
CA SER A 154 -1.81 2.90 13.66
C SER A 154 -2.32 4.31 13.35
N LEU A 155 -3.03 4.94 14.28
CA LEU A 155 -3.50 6.33 14.13
C LEU A 155 -2.35 7.33 14.02
N GLU A 156 -1.26 7.15 14.78
CA GLU A 156 -0.07 8.00 14.67
C GLU A 156 0.57 7.89 13.29
N LYS A 157 0.72 6.67 12.76
CA LYS A 157 1.21 6.43 11.38
C LYS A 157 0.30 7.08 10.34
N ILE A 158 -1.01 6.89 10.46
CA ILE A 158 -2.01 7.49 9.55
C ILE A 158 -1.90 9.02 9.54
N ILE A 159 -1.75 9.65 10.70
CA ILE A 159 -1.60 11.12 10.79
C ILE A 159 -0.33 11.59 10.08
N ILE A 160 0.81 10.92 10.29
CA ILE A 160 2.07 11.26 9.61
C ILE A 160 1.91 11.13 8.09
N ARG A 161 1.31 10.04 7.60
CA ARG A 161 1.07 9.83 6.17
C ARG A 161 0.14 10.87 5.55
N PHE A 162 -0.87 11.30 6.29
CA PHE A 162 -1.73 12.41 5.87
C PHE A 162 -0.97 13.73 5.79
N GLN A 163 -0.07 14.00 6.74
CA GLN A 163 0.78 15.19 6.70
C GLN A 163 1.69 15.17 5.47
N ASP A 164 2.32 14.03 5.17
CA ASP A 164 3.14 13.83 3.96
C ASP A 164 2.30 14.10 2.70
N LEU A 165 1.06 13.62 2.66
CA LEU A 165 0.14 13.84 1.54
C LEU A 165 -0.22 15.33 1.40
N ILE A 166 -0.49 16.05 2.49
CA ILE A 166 -0.78 17.49 2.44
C ILE A 166 0.42 18.28 1.95
N GLU A 167 1.61 18.01 2.48
CA GLU A 167 2.84 18.67 2.04
C GLU A 167 3.07 18.42 0.55
N GLU A 168 2.81 17.19 0.09
CA GLU A 168 2.91 16.86 -1.33
C GLU A 168 1.86 17.59 -2.16
N LEU A 169 0.65 17.84 -1.65
CA LEU A 169 -0.41 18.50 -2.40
C LEU A 169 -0.28 20.01 -2.50
N GLY A 170 0.38 20.64 -1.53
CA GLY A 170 0.56 22.09 -1.47
C GLY A 170 -0.74 22.85 -1.11
N ASP A 171 -0.68 24.17 -1.27
CA ASP A 171 -1.63 25.11 -0.65
C ASP A 171 -3.10 24.90 -1.03
N ALA A 172 -3.38 24.49 -2.28
CA ALA A 172 -4.76 24.37 -2.77
C ALA A 172 -5.55 23.25 -2.08
N ALA A 173 -4.90 22.18 -1.63
CA ALA A 173 -5.56 21.09 -0.90
C ALA A 173 -5.39 21.18 0.62
N ALA A 174 -4.50 22.05 1.10
CA ALA A 174 -4.14 22.14 2.51
C ALA A 174 -5.34 22.45 3.42
N THR A 175 -6.30 23.26 2.96
CA THR A 175 -7.43 23.72 3.79
C THR A 175 -8.41 22.59 4.11
N GLU A 176 -8.82 21.80 3.11
CA GLU A 176 -9.74 20.68 3.34
C GLU A 176 -9.05 19.52 4.06
N SER A 177 -7.78 19.27 3.73
CA SER A 177 -7.02 18.19 4.37
C SER A 177 -6.63 18.49 5.81
N ALA A 178 -6.49 19.77 6.19
CA ALA A 178 -6.31 20.17 7.59
C ALA A 178 -7.47 19.68 8.48
N SER A 179 -8.71 19.76 7.99
CA SER A 179 -9.90 19.27 8.71
C SER A 179 -9.83 17.76 8.98
N VAL A 180 -9.31 16.97 8.02
CA VAL A 180 -9.14 15.53 8.20
C VAL A 180 -8.05 15.21 9.21
N ILE A 181 -6.94 15.95 9.19
CA ILE A 181 -5.89 15.83 10.21
C ILE A 181 -6.42 16.17 11.59
N ASP A 182 -7.17 17.26 11.73
CA ASP A 182 -7.72 17.66 13.02
C ASP A 182 -8.73 16.62 13.54
N MET A 183 -9.53 16.02 12.65
CA MET A 183 -10.40 14.89 12.98
C MET A 183 -9.58 13.68 13.47
N LEU A 184 -8.53 13.29 12.76
CA LEU A 184 -7.66 12.17 13.14
C LEU A 184 -6.92 12.42 14.46
N LYS A 185 -6.45 13.64 14.70
CA LYS A 185 -5.85 14.05 15.98
C LYS A 185 -6.86 13.94 17.12
N GLY A 186 -8.11 14.37 16.91
CA GLY A 186 -9.18 14.22 17.88
C GLY A 186 -9.50 12.74 18.19
N LEU A 187 -9.44 11.87 17.18
CA LEU A 187 -9.58 10.42 17.36
C LEU A 187 -8.41 9.83 18.13
N LEU A 188 -7.17 10.20 17.80
CA LEU A 188 -5.97 9.77 18.52
C LEU A 188 -6.03 10.18 20.00
N GLN A 189 -6.46 11.41 20.30
CA GLN A 189 -6.67 11.85 21.69
C GLN A 189 -7.72 10.99 22.40
N THR A 190 -8.81 10.65 21.72
CA THR A 190 -9.86 9.77 22.27
C THR A 190 -9.31 8.36 22.56
N VAL A 191 -8.54 7.78 21.63
CA VAL A 191 -7.93 6.44 21.80
C VAL A 191 -6.88 6.45 22.91
N ARG A 192 -6.06 7.50 23.03
CA ARG A 192 -5.10 7.65 24.13
C ARG A 192 -5.80 7.72 25.49
N ALA A 193 -6.85 8.53 25.60
CA ALA A 193 -7.63 8.61 26.83
C ALA A 193 -8.25 7.25 27.20
N LEU A 194 -8.79 6.52 26.23
CA LEU A 194 -9.30 5.16 26.44
C LEU A 194 -8.21 4.19 26.89
N TYR A 195 -7.03 4.23 26.27
CA TYR A 195 -5.90 3.38 26.66
C TYR A 195 -5.48 3.65 28.10
N ASP A 196 -5.34 4.92 28.48
CA ASP A 196 -4.97 5.32 29.84
C ASP A 196 -6.05 4.90 30.86
N ASP A 197 -7.33 5.07 30.51
CA ASP A 197 -8.45 4.68 31.37
C ASP A 197 -8.56 3.16 31.50
N SER A 198 -8.33 2.40 30.43
CA SER A 198 -8.29 0.94 30.46
C SER A 198 -7.09 0.40 31.23
N GLN A 199 -5.91 1.03 31.13
CA GLN A 199 -4.77 0.67 32.00
C GLN A 199 -5.09 0.93 33.47
N LYS A 200 -5.67 2.08 33.81
CA LYS A 200 -6.08 2.36 35.20
C LYS A 200 -7.12 1.37 35.69
N ALA A 201 -8.12 1.04 34.87
CA ALA A 201 -9.15 0.06 35.20
C ALA A 201 -8.54 -1.34 35.40
N TRP A 202 -7.60 -1.75 34.55
CA TRP A 202 -6.88 -3.02 34.69
C TRP A 202 -6.07 -3.08 36.00
N HIS A 203 -5.34 -2.01 36.33
CA HIS A 203 -4.61 -1.93 37.60
C HIS A 203 -5.54 -1.94 38.82
N ALA A 204 -6.69 -1.26 38.76
CA ALA A 204 -7.70 -1.30 39.82
C ALA A 204 -8.42 -2.67 39.89
N HIS A 205 -8.51 -3.39 38.76
CA HIS A 205 -9.17 -4.69 38.67
C HIS A 205 -8.42 -5.80 39.39
N GLN A 206 -7.08 -5.70 39.50
CA GLN A 206 -6.31 -6.58 40.39
C GLN A 206 -6.82 -6.54 41.85
N GLU A 207 -7.65 -5.55 42.21
CA GLU A 207 -8.21 -5.38 43.55
C GLU A 207 -9.76 -5.55 43.63
N SER A 208 -10.51 -5.56 42.51
CA SER A 208 -11.99 -5.74 42.50
C SER A 208 -12.59 -5.98 41.10
N HIS A 209 -13.71 -6.72 40.99
CA HIS A 209 -14.42 -7.04 39.74
C HIS A 209 -14.61 -5.81 38.83
N VAL A 210 -14.24 -5.90 37.55
CA VAL A 210 -14.50 -4.83 36.57
C VAL A 210 -16.00 -4.64 36.45
N ASP A 211 -16.45 -3.41 36.70
CA ASP A 211 -17.84 -3.04 36.55
C ASP A 211 -18.28 -3.08 35.08
N HIS A 212 -19.44 -3.68 34.84
CA HIS A 212 -20.21 -3.63 33.59
C HIS A 212 -20.31 -2.20 32.99
N ILE A 213 -20.22 -1.18 33.83
CA ILE A 213 -20.20 0.24 33.47
C ILE A 213 -18.98 0.59 32.58
N HIS A 214 -17.79 0.05 32.87
CA HIS A 214 -16.59 0.33 32.06
C HIS A 214 -16.69 -0.29 30.67
N ALA A 215 -17.21 -1.52 30.58
CA ALA A 215 -17.47 -2.18 29.30
C ALA A 215 -18.48 -1.39 28.44
N GLN A 216 -19.58 -0.89 29.03
CA GLN A 216 -20.54 -0.05 28.31
C GLN A 216 -19.91 1.28 27.83
N GLN A 217 -19.04 1.90 28.62
CA GLN A 217 -18.33 3.11 28.22
C GLN A 217 -17.39 2.83 27.05
N LEU A 218 -16.66 1.71 27.05
CA LEU A 218 -15.81 1.29 25.94
C LEU A 218 -16.62 1.06 24.66
N LEU A 219 -17.78 0.39 24.76
CA LEU A 219 -18.66 0.16 23.61
C LEU A 219 -19.17 1.49 23.02
N LYS A 220 -19.55 2.46 23.85
CA LYS A 220 -19.98 3.79 23.40
C LYS A 220 -18.86 4.54 22.69
N GLN A 221 -17.65 4.53 23.25
CA GLN A 221 -16.50 5.20 22.63
C GLN A 221 -16.05 4.50 21.35
N ARG A 222 -16.17 3.17 21.27
CA ARG A 222 -15.92 2.41 20.04
C ARG A 222 -16.79 2.92 18.89
N HIS A 223 -18.11 3.05 19.07
CA HIS A 223 -18.98 3.56 18.00
C HIS A 223 -18.54 4.93 17.51
N ARG A 224 -18.14 5.82 18.43
CA ARG A 224 -17.60 7.14 18.08
C ARG A 224 -16.29 7.04 17.30
N ILE A 225 -15.38 6.15 17.70
CA ILE A 225 -14.10 5.94 17.03
C ILE A 225 -14.31 5.35 15.63
N THR A 226 -15.11 4.29 15.50
CA THR A 226 -15.41 3.67 14.21
C THR A 226 -16.08 4.66 13.26
N ALA A 227 -17.10 5.38 13.69
CA ALA A 227 -17.76 6.40 12.87
C ALA A 227 -16.80 7.53 12.45
N GLY A 228 -15.90 7.94 13.36
CA GLY A 228 -14.87 8.92 13.05
C GLY A 228 -13.84 8.41 12.04
N LEU A 229 -13.39 7.15 12.17
CA LEU A 229 -12.47 6.52 11.21
C LEU A 229 -13.09 6.36 9.83
N GLU A 230 -14.35 5.94 9.76
CA GLU A 230 -15.09 5.83 8.50
C GLU A 230 -15.27 7.20 7.83
N THR A 231 -15.61 8.23 8.62
CA THR A 231 -15.70 9.61 8.13
C THR A 231 -14.34 10.09 7.62
N ALA A 232 -13.27 9.89 8.40
CA ALA A 232 -11.91 10.25 8.02
C ALA A 232 -11.49 9.52 6.73
N ARG A 233 -11.81 8.22 6.59
CA ARG A 233 -11.57 7.44 5.37
C ARG A 233 -12.32 7.97 4.17
N GLY A 234 -13.62 8.28 4.32
CA GLY A 234 -14.39 8.88 3.23
C GLY A 234 -13.82 10.23 2.76
N CYS A 235 -13.38 11.07 3.70
CA CYS A 235 -12.70 12.33 3.37
C CYS A 235 -11.33 12.09 2.73
N ALA A 236 -10.54 11.15 3.26
CA ALA A 236 -9.23 10.75 2.73
C ALA A 236 -9.34 10.39 1.25
N ILE A 237 -10.28 9.51 0.91
CA ILE A 237 -10.48 9.01 -0.45
C ILE A 237 -10.85 10.16 -1.39
N ARG A 238 -11.80 11.02 -1.01
CA ARG A 238 -12.18 12.15 -1.87
C ARG A 238 -11.02 13.11 -2.14
N GLN A 239 -10.25 13.44 -1.10
CA GLN A 239 -9.08 14.32 -1.24
C GLN A 239 -7.97 13.67 -2.07
N SER A 240 -7.76 12.38 -1.88
CA SER A 240 -6.82 11.56 -2.63
C SER A 240 -7.16 11.48 -4.13
N LEU A 241 -8.46 11.40 -4.47
CA LEU A 241 -8.90 11.42 -5.86
C LEU A 241 -8.70 12.80 -6.48
N ALA A 242 -9.09 13.87 -5.79
CA ALA A 242 -8.86 15.25 -6.26
C ALA A 242 -7.36 15.56 -6.46
N ALA A 243 -6.53 15.05 -5.55
CA ALA A 243 -5.07 15.09 -5.63
C ALA A 243 -4.54 14.43 -6.90
N ILE A 244 -4.96 13.19 -7.16
CA ILE A 244 -4.59 12.44 -8.36
C ILE A 244 -5.02 13.20 -9.61
N ASP A 245 -6.26 13.71 -9.67
CA ASP A 245 -6.77 14.47 -10.80
C ASP A 245 -5.95 15.73 -11.08
N ALA A 246 -5.59 16.49 -10.05
CA ALA A 246 -4.74 17.68 -10.19
C ALA A 246 -3.35 17.31 -10.74
N ARG A 247 -2.77 16.19 -10.30
CA ARG A 247 -1.48 15.69 -10.82
C ARG A 247 -1.58 15.23 -12.27
N VAL A 248 -2.66 14.54 -12.63
CA VAL A 248 -2.94 14.13 -14.01
C VAL A 248 -3.08 15.36 -14.91
N GLN A 249 -3.83 16.38 -14.49
CA GLN A 249 -3.94 17.64 -15.24
C GLN A 249 -2.56 18.31 -15.46
N ALA A 250 -1.72 18.34 -14.42
CA ALA A 250 -0.38 18.90 -14.54
C ALA A 250 0.52 18.10 -15.51
N ILE A 251 0.38 16.77 -15.56
CA ILE A 251 1.09 15.93 -16.54
C ILE A 251 0.54 16.16 -17.94
N ASN A 252 -0.77 16.25 -18.11
CA ASN A 252 -1.41 16.50 -19.41
C ASN A 252 -0.90 17.81 -20.02
N GLU A 253 -0.81 18.86 -19.22
CA GLU A 253 -0.27 20.15 -19.66
C GLU A 253 1.22 20.04 -20.04
N ALA A 254 2.02 19.32 -19.24
CA ALA A 254 3.42 19.09 -19.56
C ALA A 254 3.59 18.30 -20.86
N ILE A 255 2.78 17.25 -21.10
CA ILE A 255 2.81 16.44 -22.33
C ILE A 255 2.43 17.30 -23.54
N ARG A 256 1.32 18.06 -23.46
CA ARG A 256 0.87 18.94 -24.57
C ARG A 256 1.92 19.99 -24.91
N THR A 257 2.53 20.59 -23.90
CA THR A 257 3.61 21.58 -24.07
C THR A 257 4.82 20.99 -24.78
N VAL A 258 5.30 19.82 -24.34
CA VAL A 258 6.49 19.18 -24.92
C VAL A 258 6.23 18.69 -26.35
N LEU A 259 5.04 18.17 -26.63
CA LEU A 259 4.67 17.72 -27.97
C LEU A 259 4.27 18.86 -28.91
N GLY A 260 4.03 20.07 -28.40
CA GLY A 260 3.47 21.17 -29.18
C GLY A 260 2.07 20.87 -29.74
N ARG A 261 1.31 20.02 -29.05
CA ARG A 261 0.00 19.51 -29.50
C ARG A 261 -1.08 19.73 -28.45
N PHE A 262 -1.95 20.70 -28.71
CA PHE A 262 -3.08 21.03 -27.83
C PHE A 262 -4.36 20.25 -28.18
N ASP A 263 -4.35 19.50 -29.29
CA ASP A 263 -5.46 18.67 -29.76
C ASP A 263 -5.54 17.30 -29.07
N LEU A 264 -4.58 16.98 -28.20
CA LEU A 264 -4.58 15.72 -27.47
C LEU A 264 -5.73 15.67 -26.45
N PRO A 265 -6.53 14.58 -26.42
CA PRO A 265 -7.59 14.42 -25.44
C PRO A 265 -7.02 14.42 -24.01
N ALA A 266 -7.87 14.72 -23.03
CA ALA A 266 -7.45 14.68 -21.63
C ALA A 266 -7.20 13.23 -21.21
N PHE A 267 -6.07 12.99 -20.54
CA PHE A 267 -5.77 11.70 -19.97
C PHE A 267 -6.41 11.57 -18.58
N THR A 268 -6.73 10.34 -18.19
CA THR A 268 -7.08 9.92 -16.83
C THR A 268 -5.81 9.40 -16.14
N ALA A 269 -5.88 9.13 -14.83
CA ALA A 269 -4.71 8.60 -14.10
C ALA A 269 -4.17 7.30 -14.70
N THR A 270 -5.06 6.37 -15.07
CA THR A 270 -4.70 5.10 -15.70
C THR A 270 -4.20 5.32 -17.13
N SER A 271 -4.84 6.18 -17.92
CA SER A 271 -4.40 6.36 -19.31
C SER A 271 -3.08 7.12 -19.44
N VAL A 272 -2.66 7.92 -18.44
CA VAL A 272 -1.28 8.44 -18.40
C VAL A 272 -0.25 7.31 -18.17
N GLU A 273 -0.55 6.33 -17.29
CA GLU A 273 0.28 5.13 -17.07
C GLU A 273 0.41 4.36 -18.38
N ASP A 274 -0.69 3.97 -18.99
CA ASP A 274 -0.67 3.24 -20.25
C ASP A 274 0.05 4.04 -21.35
N PHE A 275 -0.22 5.34 -21.45
CA PHE A 275 0.42 6.19 -22.45
C PHE A 275 1.94 6.26 -22.30
N LEU A 276 2.45 6.41 -21.07
CA LEU A 276 3.88 6.56 -20.83
C LEU A 276 4.62 5.23 -20.71
N ASP A 277 3.96 4.15 -20.29
CA ASP A 277 4.58 2.87 -19.97
C ASP A 277 4.26 1.76 -20.99
N ASP A 278 3.21 1.84 -21.82
CA ASP A 278 2.82 0.74 -22.73
C ASP A 278 3.49 0.82 -24.11
N PHE A 279 4.38 -0.14 -24.38
CA PHE A 279 5.07 -0.31 -25.65
C PHE A 279 4.83 -1.69 -26.27
N THR A 280 3.77 -2.39 -25.88
CA THR A 280 3.47 -3.78 -26.27
C THR A 280 3.43 -4.04 -27.78
N THR A 281 3.15 -3.03 -28.61
CA THR A 281 3.09 -3.14 -30.09
C THR A 281 4.01 -2.15 -30.80
N SER A 282 4.97 -1.58 -30.08
CA SER A 282 5.80 -0.48 -30.58
C SER A 282 7.06 -0.98 -31.29
N ASP A 283 7.41 -0.35 -32.41
CA ASP A 283 8.72 -0.50 -33.04
C ASP A 283 9.71 0.49 -32.42
N LEU A 284 10.72 -0.04 -31.73
CA LEU A 284 11.75 0.71 -31.03
C LEU A 284 13.14 0.52 -31.65
N ARG A 285 13.27 -0.20 -32.79
CA ARG A 285 14.56 -0.63 -33.35
C ARG A 285 15.56 0.50 -33.61
N ASP A 286 15.05 1.68 -33.99
CA ASP A 286 15.86 2.84 -34.35
C ASP A 286 16.10 3.81 -33.18
N LEU A 287 15.73 3.42 -31.95
CA LEU A 287 15.76 4.30 -30.78
C LEU A 287 16.99 4.06 -29.91
N ASP A 288 17.60 5.15 -29.45
CA ASP A 288 18.63 5.12 -28.42
C ASP A 288 18.00 5.04 -27.02
N LEU A 289 18.10 3.86 -26.43
CA LEU A 289 17.55 3.50 -25.12
C LEU A 289 18.59 3.51 -24.00
N ALA A 290 19.86 3.86 -24.25
CA ALA A 290 20.94 3.74 -23.26
C ALA A 290 20.63 4.49 -21.95
N ASP A 291 20.01 5.67 -22.06
CA ASP A 291 19.68 6.54 -20.91
C ASP A 291 18.17 6.60 -20.58
N VAL A 292 17.37 5.62 -21.01
CA VAL A 292 15.93 5.57 -20.68
C VAL A 292 15.69 4.67 -19.46
N ASP A 293 15.05 5.20 -18.41
CA ASP A 293 14.50 4.36 -17.33
C ASP A 293 13.32 3.53 -17.87
N LEU A 294 13.60 2.25 -18.15
CA LEU A 294 12.61 1.28 -18.61
C LEU A 294 11.77 0.71 -17.45
N ALA A 295 11.99 1.10 -16.20
CA ALA A 295 11.19 0.59 -15.10
C ALA A 295 9.70 0.92 -15.24
N GLY A 296 8.87 -0.12 -15.11
CA GLY A 296 7.43 -0.05 -15.31
C GLY A 296 6.99 -0.13 -16.76
N VAL A 297 7.91 -0.16 -17.74
CA VAL A 297 7.55 -0.31 -19.15
C VAL A 297 6.93 -1.68 -19.38
N ARG A 298 5.73 -1.67 -19.96
CA ARG A 298 5.00 -2.83 -20.44
C ARG A 298 5.38 -3.09 -21.90
N TRP A 299 5.74 -4.32 -22.22
CA TRP A 299 6.16 -4.72 -23.56
C TRP A 299 5.67 -6.13 -23.86
N SER A 300 5.61 -6.50 -25.14
CA SER A 300 5.23 -7.87 -25.51
C SER A 300 6.31 -8.50 -26.36
N LEU A 301 6.58 -9.78 -26.13
CA LEU A 301 7.56 -10.54 -26.91
C LEU A 301 7.23 -10.58 -28.42
N PRO A 302 5.97 -10.79 -28.86
CA PRO A 302 5.66 -10.81 -30.28
C PRO A 302 5.49 -9.42 -30.92
N GLY A 303 5.19 -8.37 -30.13
CA GLY A 303 4.78 -7.08 -30.65
C GLY A 303 5.79 -5.95 -30.51
N THR A 304 6.65 -5.97 -29.48
CA THR A 304 7.65 -4.92 -29.27
C THR A 304 8.93 -5.25 -30.01
N LEU A 305 9.35 -4.40 -30.96
CA LEU A 305 10.60 -4.58 -31.69
C LEU A 305 11.71 -3.77 -31.03
N TRP A 306 12.64 -4.44 -30.34
CA TRP A 306 13.73 -3.79 -29.61
C TRP A 306 14.94 -3.47 -30.49
N PRO A 307 15.74 -2.42 -30.18
CA PRO A 307 17.07 -2.26 -30.77
C PRO A 307 17.94 -3.49 -30.57
N SER A 308 18.81 -3.80 -31.54
CA SER A 308 19.72 -4.95 -31.46
C SER A 308 20.73 -4.89 -30.30
N LEU A 309 20.91 -3.71 -29.71
CA LEU A 309 21.76 -3.49 -28.54
C LEU A 309 21.12 -3.95 -27.22
N ILE A 310 19.80 -4.14 -27.18
CA ILE A 310 19.08 -4.59 -25.99
C ILE A 310 19.08 -6.13 -25.96
N ASP A 311 19.62 -6.70 -24.90
CA ASP A 311 19.50 -8.13 -24.61
C ASP A 311 18.08 -8.42 -24.08
N ILE A 312 17.23 -8.98 -24.94
CA ILE A 312 15.83 -9.28 -24.63
C ILE A 312 15.73 -10.34 -23.52
N GLU A 313 16.66 -11.29 -23.44
CA GLU A 313 16.63 -12.34 -22.42
C GLU A 313 16.99 -11.78 -21.04
N ASP A 314 17.99 -10.89 -20.96
CA ASP A 314 18.30 -10.16 -19.73
C ASP A 314 17.14 -9.25 -19.29
N MET A 315 16.52 -8.54 -20.23
CA MET A 315 15.35 -7.70 -19.94
C MET A 315 14.16 -8.54 -19.46
N LYS A 316 13.91 -9.69 -20.09
CA LYS A 316 12.88 -10.65 -19.66
C LYS A 316 13.15 -11.19 -18.26
N ALA A 317 14.41 -11.48 -17.91
CA ALA A 317 14.79 -11.93 -16.57
C ALA A 317 14.55 -10.86 -15.49
N ARG A 318 14.52 -9.58 -15.86
CA ARG A 318 14.19 -8.44 -14.96
C ARG A 318 12.72 -8.00 -15.05
N SER A 319 11.91 -8.68 -15.85
CA SER A 319 10.48 -8.44 -15.99
C SER A 319 9.65 -9.49 -15.27
N PHE A 320 8.41 -9.15 -14.93
CA PHE A 320 7.39 -10.13 -14.59
C PHE A 320 6.41 -10.26 -15.77
N GLU A 321 5.99 -11.49 -16.06
CA GLU A 321 4.97 -11.78 -17.07
C GLU A 321 3.58 -11.51 -16.47
N LEU A 322 2.70 -10.87 -17.23
CA LEU A 322 1.31 -10.65 -16.82
C LEU A 322 0.51 -11.94 -17.02
N GLU A 323 -0.05 -12.49 -15.95
CA GLU A 323 -0.82 -13.74 -16.00
C GLU A 323 -2.02 -13.66 -16.97
N GLU A 324 -2.65 -12.49 -17.06
CA GLU A 324 -3.81 -12.24 -17.91
C GLU A 324 -3.48 -12.14 -19.41
N GLU A 325 -2.21 -11.87 -19.74
CA GLU A 325 -1.74 -11.66 -21.11
C GLU A 325 -0.40 -12.37 -21.36
N PRO A 326 -0.43 -13.67 -21.66
CA PRO A 326 0.77 -14.45 -21.92
C PRO A 326 1.66 -13.81 -23.00
N GLY A 327 2.96 -13.72 -22.72
CA GLY A 327 3.94 -13.03 -23.57
C GLY A 327 3.99 -11.51 -23.42
N THR A 328 3.19 -10.91 -22.53
CA THR A 328 3.29 -9.51 -22.11
C THR A 328 4.04 -9.42 -20.78
N TYR A 329 5.03 -8.54 -20.74
CA TYR A 329 5.96 -8.38 -19.66
C TYR A 329 5.95 -6.94 -19.15
N VAL A 330 6.17 -6.74 -17.85
CA VAL A 330 6.42 -5.42 -17.26
C VAL A 330 7.80 -5.43 -16.64
N VAL A 331 8.66 -4.49 -17.05
CA VAL A 331 10.01 -4.33 -16.51
C VAL A 331 9.93 -3.93 -15.04
N HIS A 332 10.43 -4.78 -14.16
CA HIS A 332 10.55 -4.45 -12.74
C HIS A 332 11.76 -3.55 -12.51
N ARG A 333 11.76 -2.77 -11.42
CA ARG A 333 13.01 -2.10 -10.97
C ARG A 333 13.99 -3.15 -10.46
N GLY A 334 14.73 -3.76 -11.38
CA GLY A 334 15.78 -4.73 -11.09
C GLY A 334 17.15 -4.06 -10.99
N ARG A 335 17.62 -3.90 -9.74
CA ARG A 335 18.95 -3.47 -9.26
C ARG A 335 19.75 -2.61 -10.24
N ALA A 336 19.81 -1.30 -9.94
CA ALA A 336 20.91 -0.44 -10.36
C ALA A 336 22.19 -1.27 -10.46
N THR A 337 22.74 -1.39 -11.66
CA THR A 337 24.05 -2.02 -11.80
C THR A 337 24.97 -1.31 -10.81
N VAL A 338 25.80 -2.05 -10.08
CA VAL A 338 26.67 -1.53 -8.99
C VAL A 338 27.46 -0.26 -9.37
N ARG A 339 27.57 0.05 -10.66
CA ARG A 339 28.08 1.33 -11.20
C ARG A 339 27.34 2.58 -10.70
N ASP A 340 26.02 2.56 -10.47
CA ASP A 340 25.30 3.77 -10.03
C ASP A 340 25.56 4.15 -8.57
N PHE A 341 26.10 3.23 -7.76
CA PHE A 341 26.49 3.52 -6.37
C PHE A 341 27.92 4.07 -6.25
N VAL A 342 28.73 4.03 -7.31
CA VAL A 342 30.12 4.50 -7.29
C VAL A 342 30.23 5.99 -7.66
N GLU A 343 29.22 6.58 -8.29
CA GLU A 343 29.22 8.00 -8.69
C GLU A 343 28.55 8.95 -7.67
N LEU A 344 28.18 8.46 -6.48
CA LEU A 344 27.66 9.26 -5.36
C LEU A 344 28.59 9.25 -4.13
N GLY A 345 29.87 8.88 -4.31
CA GLY A 345 30.91 8.93 -3.29
C GLY A 345 31.81 10.15 -3.39
#